data_AF-A0A8R1IDZ3-F1
#
_entry.id   AF-A0A8R1IDZ3-F1
#
_cell.length_a   1.000
_cell.length_b   1.000
_cell.length_c   1.000
_cell.angle_alpha   90.00
_cell.angle_beta   90.00
_cell.angle_gamma   90.00
#
_symmetry.space_group_name_H-M   'P 1'
#
loop_
_entity.id
_entity.type
_entity.pdbx_description
1 polymer ?
#
loop_
_entity_poly.entity_id
_entity_poly.type
_entity_poly.pdbx_seq_one_letter_code
_entity_poly.pdbx_strand_id
1 'polypeptide(L)'
;MNNCKYQDGFCEIKKNEIITWDVNRDQKCQYISIGILDGMYNNKLWVNNKNQIALNFQSNKTVQDCNSNLMISDEGFAVKRIERSQYSPRHIPIPIPSYSQQDIQRQRQQQEDDRRKREQEEQQRKREQEDSRRREQEDIRKRDQEDARRRDQERQKQNEADFE
;
A
#
# COMPACT_ATOMS: atom_id res chain seq x y z
N MET A 1 -19.32 21.39 -59.38
CA MET A 1 -19.22 21.64 -57.92
C MET A 1 -18.21 20.64 -57.38
N ASN A 2 -16.90 20.90 -57.48
CA ASN A 2 -15.89 19.83 -57.31
C ASN A 2 -14.78 20.12 -56.28
N ASN A 3 -14.84 21.22 -55.52
CA ASN A 3 -13.68 21.65 -54.71
C ASN A 3 -13.96 21.89 -53.22
N CYS A 4 -15.11 21.50 -52.68
CA CYS A 4 -15.35 21.60 -51.23
C CYS A 4 -14.74 20.40 -50.50
N LYS A 5 -13.64 20.57 -49.75
CA LYS A 5 -13.14 19.51 -48.86
C LYS A 5 -13.72 19.74 -47.48
N TYR A 6 -14.29 18.69 -46.86
CA TYR A 6 -14.75 18.75 -45.48
C TYR A 6 -13.67 19.25 -44.51
N GLN A 7 -12.39 19.02 -44.80
CA GLN A 7 -11.27 19.46 -43.96
C GLN A 7 -11.03 20.97 -43.97
N ASP A 8 -11.58 21.71 -44.93
CA ASP A 8 -11.38 23.15 -45.05
C ASP A 8 -12.24 23.91 -44.04
N GLY A 9 -13.31 23.30 -43.51
CA GLY A 9 -14.24 23.93 -42.54
C GLY A 9 -15.17 24.97 -43.15
N PHE A 10 -15.04 25.19 -44.45
CA PHE A 10 -15.92 26.04 -45.21
C PHE A 10 -15.94 25.63 -46.68
N CYS A 11 -16.96 26.07 -47.41
CA CYS A 11 -16.93 26.10 -48.86
C CYS A 11 -17.64 27.32 -49.40
N GLU A 12 -17.02 27.96 -50.37
CA GLU A 12 -17.66 28.98 -51.19
C GLU A 12 -18.59 28.31 -52.21
N ILE A 13 -19.89 28.57 -52.10
CA ILE A 13 -20.91 27.97 -52.97
C ILE A 13 -21.21 28.89 -54.15
N LYS A 14 -21.23 30.20 -53.89
CA LYS A 14 -21.37 31.26 -54.91
C LYS A 14 -20.55 32.47 -54.48
N LYS A 15 -20.42 33.43 -55.39
CA LYS A 15 -19.81 34.73 -55.12
C LYS A 15 -20.52 35.37 -53.91
N ASN A 16 -19.78 35.53 -52.81
CA ASN A 16 -20.25 36.05 -51.52
C ASN A 16 -21.16 35.11 -50.69
N GLU A 17 -21.32 33.84 -51.05
CA GLU A 17 -22.02 32.82 -50.24
C GLU A 17 -21.05 31.74 -49.76
N ILE A 18 -20.84 31.67 -48.45
CA ILE A 18 -19.98 30.66 -47.79
C ILE A 18 -20.81 29.82 -46.84
N ILE A 19 -20.65 28.50 -46.90
CA ILE A 19 -21.08 27.60 -45.83
C ILE A 19 -19.88 27.30 -44.97
N THR A 20 -20.05 27.33 -43.65
CA THR A 20 -19.04 26.93 -42.68
C THR A 20 -19.54 25.74 -41.88
N TRP A 21 -18.63 24.89 -41.41
CA TRP A 21 -18.94 23.78 -40.52
C TRP A 21 -17.74 23.48 -39.62
N ASP A 22 -18.03 22.88 -38.46
CA ASP A 22 -16.97 22.41 -37.57
C ASP A 22 -16.36 21.13 -38.15
N VAL A 23 -15.07 21.21 -38.49
CA VAL A 23 -14.31 20.05 -38.96
C VAL A 23 -13.99 19.16 -37.79
N ASN A 24 -14.57 17.96 -37.78
CA ASN A 24 -14.11 16.92 -36.89
C ASN A 24 -12.78 16.35 -37.45
N ARG A 25 -11.67 16.89 -36.95
CA ARG A 25 -10.31 16.45 -37.33
C ARG A 25 -9.97 15.07 -36.80
N ASP A 26 -10.74 14.60 -35.82
CA ASP A 26 -10.50 13.32 -35.15
C ASP A 26 -11.16 12.13 -35.87
N GLN A 27 -12.07 12.39 -36.83
CA GLN A 27 -12.78 11.34 -37.59
C GLN A 27 -11.87 10.41 -38.41
N LYS A 28 -10.64 10.82 -38.70
CA LYS A 28 -9.67 10.01 -39.46
C LYS A 28 -8.58 9.40 -38.58
N CYS A 29 -8.59 9.65 -37.27
CA CYS A 29 -7.60 9.08 -36.38
C CYS A 29 -7.81 7.58 -36.26
N GLN A 30 -6.72 6.82 -36.28
CA GLN A 30 -6.75 5.39 -35.99
C GLN A 30 -7.07 5.13 -34.51
N TYR A 31 -6.68 6.05 -33.63
CA TYR A 31 -6.86 5.92 -32.19
C TYR A 31 -7.74 7.03 -31.63
N ILE A 32 -8.56 6.68 -30.65
CA ILE A 32 -9.40 7.60 -29.89
C ILE A 32 -8.98 7.62 -28.42
N SER A 33 -9.04 8.79 -27.80
CA SER A 33 -8.70 8.94 -26.38
C SER A 33 -9.84 8.42 -25.51
N ILE A 34 -9.56 7.42 -24.67
CA ILE A 34 -10.51 6.89 -23.68
C ILE A 34 -10.40 7.58 -22.31
N GLY A 35 -9.31 8.32 -22.07
CA GLY A 35 -9.10 9.04 -20.81
C GLY A 35 -7.63 9.27 -20.47
N ILE A 36 -7.40 10.04 -19.41
CA ILE A 36 -6.08 10.27 -18.82
C ILE A 36 -5.99 9.45 -17.54
N LEU A 37 -4.95 8.64 -17.43
CA LEU A 37 -4.70 7.80 -16.26
C LEU A 37 -3.34 8.13 -15.66
N ASP A 38 -3.31 8.30 -14.34
CA ASP A 38 -2.08 8.46 -13.58
C ASP A 38 -1.51 7.08 -13.21
N GLY A 39 -0.19 6.94 -13.29
CA GLY A 39 0.50 5.67 -13.06
C GLY A 39 2.01 5.82 -13.02
N MET A 40 2.69 4.72 -12.75
CA MET A 40 4.15 4.65 -12.75
C MET A 40 4.63 3.84 -13.95
N TYR A 41 5.64 4.34 -14.64
CA TYR A 41 6.34 3.64 -15.72
C TYR A 41 7.73 3.21 -15.24
N ASN A 42 8.00 1.91 -15.25
CA ASN A 42 9.33 1.37 -14.95
C ASN A 42 9.60 0.11 -15.76
N ASN A 43 10.82 -0.07 -16.26
CA ASN A 43 11.25 -1.27 -16.99
C ASN A 43 10.27 -1.72 -18.09
N LYS A 44 9.81 -0.76 -18.91
CA LYS A 44 8.84 -1.00 -20.00
C LYS A 44 7.46 -1.50 -19.53
N LEU A 45 7.17 -1.44 -18.24
CA LEU A 45 5.85 -1.72 -17.68
C LEU A 45 5.28 -0.43 -17.10
N TRP A 46 4.10 -0.05 -17.55
CA TRP A 46 3.31 1.00 -16.92
C TRP A 46 2.20 0.38 -16.09
N VAL A 47 2.00 0.85 -14.86
CA VAL A 47 0.90 0.41 -13.99
C VAL A 47 0.16 1.64 -13.48
N ASN A 48 -1.16 1.63 -13.59
CA ASN A 48 -1.97 2.73 -13.09
C ASN A 48 -2.01 2.77 -11.55
N ASN A 49 -2.21 3.94 -10.96
CA ASN A 49 -2.19 4.09 -9.49
C ASN A 49 -3.28 3.30 -8.75
N LYS A 50 -4.37 2.92 -9.45
CA LYS A 50 -5.45 2.09 -8.89
C LYS A 50 -5.20 0.58 -9.09
N ASN A 51 -4.09 0.18 -9.71
CA ASN A 51 -3.75 -1.21 -10.05
C ASN A 51 -4.86 -1.96 -10.82
N GLN A 52 -5.62 -1.25 -11.65
CA GLN A 52 -6.67 -1.78 -12.51
C GLN A 52 -6.14 -2.16 -13.90
N ILE A 53 -5.05 -1.52 -14.34
CA ILE A 53 -4.50 -1.68 -15.68
C ILE A 53 -2.97 -1.67 -15.58
N ALA A 54 -2.35 -2.61 -16.27
CA ALA A 54 -0.92 -2.63 -16.55
C ALA A 54 -0.72 -2.75 -18.06
N LEU A 55 0.23 -1.99 -18.59
CA LEU A 55 0.54 -1.94 -20.02
C LEU A 55 2.01 -2.25 -20.23
N ASN A 56 2.30 -3.20 -21.10
CA ASN A 56 3.66 -3.63 -21.41
C ASN A 56 4.15 -2.98 -22.72
N PHE A 57 5.40 -2.54 -22.77
CA PHE A 57 6.00 -1.84 -23.90
C PHE A 57 7.29 -2.52 -24.37
N GLN A 58 7.39 -3.84 -24.30
CA GLN A 58 8.63 -4.54 -24.68
C GLN A 58 9.03 -4.28 -26.12
N SER A 59 8.03 -4.22 -27.01
CA SER A 59 8.21 -4.03 -28.45
C SER A 59 8.65 -2.62 -28.86
N ASN A 60 8.61 -1.63 -27.95
CA ASN A 60 8.97 -0.22 -28.21
C ASN A 60 8.31 0.35 -29.48
N LYS A 61 7.11 -0.10 -29.83
CA LYS A 61 6.39 0.35 -31.03
C LYS A 61 5.85 1.76 -30.83
N THR A 62 6.02 2.61 -31.83
CA THR A 62 5.47 3.97 -31.84
C THR A 62 4.72 4.23 -33.14
N VAL A 63 3.62 4.97 -33.07
CA VAL A 63 2.82 5.39 -34.22
C VAL A 63 2.54 6.89 -34.13
N GLN A 64 2.54 7.56 -35.28
CA GLN A 64 2.10 8.94 -35.39
C GLN A 64 0.66 8.94 -35.89
N ASP A 65 -0.26 9.43 -35.07
CA ASP A 65 -1.67 9.53 -35.42
C ASP A 65 -2.21 10.89 -34.98
N CYS A 66 -2.91 11.58 -35.90
CA CYS A 66 -3.49 12.90 -35.67
C CYS A 66 -2.55 13.90 -34.96
N ASN A 67 -1.33 14.04 -35.47
CA ASN A 67 -0.28 14.91 -34.93
C ASN A 67 0.18 14.57 -33.50
N SER A 68 -0.11 13.36 -33.01
CA SER A 68 0.40 12.86 -31.74
C SER A 68 1.29 11.64 -31.97
N ASN A 69 2.43 11.62 -31.28
CA ASN A 69 3.28 10.45 -31.20
C ASN A 69 2.79 9.57 -30.05
N LEU A 70 2.35 8.35 -30.39
CA LEU A 70 1.76 7.39 -29.48
C LEU A 70 2.68 6.18 -29.34
N MET A 71 2.89 5.72 -28.12
CA MET A 71 3.53 4.43 -27.84
C MET A 71 2.46 3.34 -27.83
N ILE A 72 2.73 2.22 -28.51
CA ILE A 72 1.81 1.09 -28.56
C ILE A 72 2.25 0.05 -27.54
N SER A 73 1.34 -0.30 -26.64
CA SER A 73 1.53 -1.39 -25.71
C SER A 73 1.37 -2.73 -26.41
N ASP A 74 1.94 -3.80 -25.85
CA ASP A 74 1.86 -5.14 -26.40
C ASP A 74 0.42 -5.68 -26.38
N GLU A 75 -0.44 -5.15 -25.50
CA GLU A 75 -1.89 -5.41 -25.44
C GLU A 75 -2.69 -4.63 -26.50
N GLY A 76 -2.05 -3.72 -27.24
CA GLY A 76 -2.67 -2.95 -28.33
C GLY A 76 -3.20 -1.56 -27.94
N PHE A 77 -2.88 -1.05 -26.75
CA PHE A 77 -3.26 0.31 -26.36
C PHE A 77 -2.28 1.35 -26.89
N ALA A 78 -2.81 2.46 -27.42
CA ALA A 78 -2.01 3.62 -27.77
C ALA A 78 -1.94 4.61 -26.61
N VAL A 79 -0.72 4.95 -26.20
CA VAL A 79 -0.45 5.78 -25.02
C VAL A 79 0.40 6.98 -25.40
N LYS A 80 -0.08 8.16 -25.03
CA LYS A 80 0.69 9.40 -25.07
C LYS A 80 1.21 9.71 -23.68
N ARG A 81 2.52 9.86 -23.53
CA ARG A 81 3.11 10.35 -22.28
C ARG A 81 2.79 11.84 -22.15
N ILE A 82 2.07 12.20 -21.09
CA ILE A 82 1.77 13.58 -20.76
C ILE A 82 2.79 14.01 -19.70
N GLU A 83 3.77 14.81 -20.12
CA GLU A 83 4.67 15.45 -19.18
C GLU A 83 3.92 16.62 -18.53
N ARG A 84 3.63 16.51 -17.23
CA ARG A 84 3.13 17.65 -16.46
C ARG A 84 4.27 18.64 -16.20
N SER A 85 4.81 19.26 -17.24
CA SER A 85 5.66 20.43 -17.10
C SER A 85 4.77 21.66 -16.88
N GLN A 86 4.85 22.25 -15.68
CA GLN A 86 4.38 23.60 -15.34
C GLN A 86 2.87 23.87 -15.22
N TYR A 87 2.16 23.10 -14.39
CA TYR A 87 1.31 23.76 -13.42
C TYR A 87 2.09 23.78 -12.11
N SER A 88 2.74 24.90 -11.79
CA SER A 88 3.00 25.21 -10.38
C SER A 88 1.65 25.10 -9.70
N PRO A 89 1.44 24.17 -8.76
CA PRO A 89 0.22 24.13 -8.01
C PRO A 89 0.08 25.53 -7.40
N ARG A 90 -1.05 26.23 -7.65
CA ARG A 90 -1.40 27.32 -6.73
C ARG A 90 -1.34 26.67 -5.36
N HIS A 91 -0.42 27.14 -4.53
CA HIS A 91 -0.22 26.67 -3.18
C HIS A 91 -1.56 26.69 -2.45
N ILE A 92 -2.26 25.57 -2.46
CA ILE A 92 -3.02 25.16 -1.30
C ILE A 92 -1.91 24.85 -0.30
N PRO A 93 -1.85 25.52 0.86
CA PRO A 93 -0.91 25.13 1.90
C PRO A 93 -1.38 23.79 2.46
N ILE A 94 -1.10 22.73 1.72
CA ILE A 94 -1.00 21.40 2.29
C ILE A 94 0.33 21.44 3.03
N PRO A 95 0.36 21.24 4.35
CA PRO A 95 1.63 21.07 5.04
C PRO A 95 2.30 19.87 4.40
N ILE A 96 3.31 20.11 3.56
CA ILE A 96 4.22 19.07 3.10
C ILE A 96 4.96 18.67 4.37
N PRO A 97 4.75 17.47 4.91
CA PRO A 97 5.62 17.05 5.99
C PRO A 97 6.97 16.81 5.32
N SER A 98 7.94 17.67 5.64
CA SER A 98 9.32 17.60 5.15
C SER A 98 10.07 16.42 5.77
N TYR A 99 9.45 15.24 5.79
CA TYR A 99 10.11 14.04 6.29
C TYR A 99 11.15 13.63 5.26
N SER A 100 12.40 13.88 5.61
CA SER A 100 13.54 13.34 4.91
C SER A 100 13.43 11.81 4.92
N GLN A 101 14.01 11.11 3.94
CA GLN A 101 14.06 9.64 3.97
C GLN A 101 14.67 9.09 5.27
N GLN A 102 15.49 9.90 5.96
CA GLN A 102 16.04 9.59 7.28
C GLN A 102 14.97 9.57 8.39
N ASP A 103 13.93 10.40 8.30
CA ASP A 103 12.84 10.42 9.29
C ASP A 103 11.93 9.19 9.17
N ILE A 104 11.68 8.73 7.93
CA ILE A 104 10.91 7.51 7.67
C ILE A 104 11.68 6.29 8.21
N GLN A 105 13.01 6.26 8.07
CA GLN A 105 13.85 5.22 8.66
C GLN A 105 13.85 5.29 10.19
N ARG A 106 13.94 6.49 10.78
CA ARG A 106 13.86 6.67 12.25
C ARG A 106 12.52 6.23 12.83
N GLN A 107 11.40 6.55 12.19
CA GLN A 107 10.07 6.09 12.64
C GLN A 107 9.96 4.56 12.59
N ARG A 108 10.52 3.94 11.53
CA ARG A 108 10.51 2.48 11.40
C ARG A 108 11.37 1.81 12.48
N GLN A 109 12.53 2.37 12.80
CA GLN A 109 13.37 1.94 13.92
C GLN A 109 12.65 2.08 15.27
N GLN A 110 12.02 3.22 15.55
CA GLN A 110 11.27 3.42 16.80
C GLN A 110 10.14 2.40 16.96
N GLN A 111 9.42 2.06 15.88
CA GLN A 111 8.38 1.03 15.94
C GLN A 111 8.94 -0.36 16.24
N GLU A 112 10.10 -0.71 15.68
CA GLU A 112 10.76 -1.98 15.97
C GLU A 112 11.28 -2.03 17.42
N ASP A 113 11.84 -0.95 17.93
CA ASP A 113 12.33 -0.86 19.30
C ASP A 113 11.19 -0.94 20.32
N ASP A 114 10.07 -0.23 20.08
CA ASP A 114 8.86 -0.32 20.91
C ASP A 114 8.28 -1.74 20.91
N ARG A 115 8.29 -2.41 19.76
CA ARG A 115 7.86 -3.81 19.66
C ARG A 115 8.77 -4.73 20.48
N ARG A 116 10.09 -4.60 20.34
CA ARG A 116 11.07 -5.39 21.12
C ARG A 116 10.92 -5.16 22.62
N LYS A 117 10.68 -3.92 23.04
CA LYS A 117 10.46 -3.58 24.44
C LYS A 117 9.22 -4.28 25.00
N ARG A 118 8.10 -4.27 24.26
CA ARG A 118 6.88 -5.00 24.67
C ARG A 118 7.10 -6.50 24.78
N GLU A 119 7.83 -7.09 23.82
CA GLU A 119 8.16 -8.52 23.85
C GLU A 119 9.03 -8.87 25.08
N GLN A 120 9.99 -8.02 25.45
CA GLN A 120 10.81 -8.20 26.65
C GLN A 120 10.00 -8.06 27.95
N GLU A 121 9.15 -7.04 28.05
CA GLU A 121 8.27 -6.84 29.21
C GLU A 121 7.29 -8.01 29.40
N GLU A 122 6.73 -8.54 28.30
CA GLU A 122 5.85 -9.72 28.36
C GLU A 122 6.62 -10.96 28.80
N GLN A 123 7.84 -11.15 28.31
CA GLN A 123 8.68 -12.29 28.70
C GLN A 123 9.11 -12.20 30.17
N GLN A 124 9.40 -11.00 30.67
CA GLN A 124 9.72 -10.78 32.08
C GLN A 124 8.50 -11.08 32.97
N ARG A 125 7.31 -10.58 32.61
CA ARG A 125 6.06 -10.88 33.35
C ARG A 125 5.78 -12.38 33.41
N LYS A 126 6.04 -13.12 32.34
CA LYS A 126 5.88 -14.59 32.33
C LYS A 126 6.84 -15.27 33.30
N ARG A 127 8.11 -14.86 33.33
CA ARG A 127 9.10 -15.40 34.29
C ARG A 127 8.71 -15.10 35.74
N GLU A 128 8.28 -13.87 36.03
CA GLU A 128 7.82 -13.49 37.37
C GLU A 128 6.59 -14.29 37.82
N GLN A 129 5.64 -14.55 36.90
CA GLN A 129 4.50 -15.42 37.19
C GLN A 129 4.91 -16.87 37.44
N GLU A 130 5.85 -17.39 36.66
CA GLU A 130 6.35 -18.76 36.82
C GLU A 130 7.09 -18.94 38.15
N ASP A 131 7.95 -17.98 38.52
CA ASP A 131 8.65 -17.97 39.81
C ASP A 131 7.67 -17.85 40.97
N SER A 132 6.64 -17.01 40.85
CA SER A 132 5.59 -16.88 41.87
C SER A 132 4.84 -18.20 42.07
N ARG A 133 4.42 -18.85 40.98
CA ARG A 133 3.76 -20.17 41.01
C ARG A 133 4.65 -21.23 41.64
N ARG A 134 5.94 -21.22 41.34
CA ARG A 134 6.91 -22.17 41.89
C ARG A 134 7.04 -22.00 43.41
N ARG A 135 7.13 -20.76 43.91
CA ARG A 135 7.17 -20.47 45.36
C ARG A 135 5.89 -20.93 46.06
N GLU A 136 4.74 -20.62 45.49
CA GLU A 136 3.45 -21.05 46.03
C GLU A 136 3.35 -22.58 46.13
N GLN A 137 3.83 -23.29 45.09
CA GLN A 137 3.86 -24.74 45.09
C GLN A 137 4.83 -25.32 46.13
N GLU A 138 5.98 -24.68 46.36
CA GLU A 138 6.90 -25.07 47.44
C GLU A 138 6.31 -24.84 48.84
N ASP A 139 5.58 -23.74 49.04
CA ASP A 139 4.93 -23.43 50.32
C ASP A 139 3.80 -24.42 50.63
N ILE A 140 3.01 -24.80 49.62
CA ILE A 140 1.99 -25.87 49.75
C ILE A 140 2.65 -27.18 50.16
N ARG A 141 3.73 -27.59 49.47
CA ARG A 141 4.46 -28.83 49.79
C ARG A 141 5.02 -28.82 51.22
N LYS A 142 5.54 -27.70 51.70
CA LYS A 142 6.03 -27.58 53.08
C LYS A 142 4.90 -27.74 54.09
N ARG A 143 3.76 -27.09 53.86
CA ARG A 143 2.58 -27.21 54.72
C ARG A 143 2.08 -28.65 54.80
N ASP A 144 1.93 -29.31 53.64
CA ASP A 144 1.49 -30.71 53.58
C ASP A 144 2.46 -31.64 54.33
N GLN A 145 3.76 -31.38 54.23
CA GLN A 145 4.78 -32.16 54.94
C GLN A 145 4.74 -31.92 56.46
N GLU A 146 4.47 -30.70 56.92
CA GLU A 146 4.30 -30.39 58.33
C GLU A 146 3.03 -31.05 58.90
N ASP A 147 1.91 -30.97 58.18
CA ASP A 147 0.64 -31.61 58.57
C ASP A 147 0.77 -33.14 58.65
N ALA A 148 1.51 -33.76 57.72
CA ALA A 148 1.81 -35.19 57.76
C ALA A 148 2.61 -35.55 59.03
N ARG A 149 3.65 -34.78 59.35
CA ARG A 149 4.45 -34.99 60.57
C ARG A 149 3.64 -34.83 61.85
N ARG A 150 2.72 -33.85 61.91
CA ARG A 150 1.81 -33.68 63.06
C ARG A 150 0.91 -34.88 63.25
N ARG A 151 0.28 -35.38 62.17
CA ARG A 151 -0.55 -36.59 62.21
C ARG A 151 0.23 -37.83 62.63
N ASP A 152 1.48 -37.97 62.20
CA ASP A 152 2.35 -39.07 62.64
C ASP A 152 2.67 -38.99 64.14
N GLN A 153 2.96 -37.81 64.68
CA GLN A 153 3.18 -37.61 66.11
C GLN A 153 1.91 -37.87 66.93
N GLU A 154 0.74 -37.45 66.46
CA GLU A 154 -0.54 -37.74 67.12
C GLU A 154 -0.83 -39.25 67.16
N ARG A 155 -0.57 -39.97 66.05
CA ARG A 155 -0.69 -41.43 66.01
C ARG A 155 0.26 -42.13 66.98
N GLN A 156 1.51 -41.67 67.07
CA GLN A 156 2.48 -42.21 68.04
C GLN A 156 2.01 -42.01 69.48
N LYS A 157 1.53 -40.81 69.83
CA LYS A 157 0.99 -40.52 71.16
C LYS A 157 -0.26 -41.35 71.50
N GLN A 158 -1.16 -41.57 70.55
CA GLN A 158 -2.32 -42.45 70.75
C GLN A 158 -1.88 -43.90 71.00
N ASN A 159 -0.97 -44.42 70.17
CA ASN A 159 -0.45 -45.78 70.34
C ASN A 159 0.30 -45.96 71.67
N GLU A 160 1.00 -44.93 72.16
CA GLU A 160 1.67 -44.95 73.47
C GLU A 160 0.65 -44.92 74.63
N ALA A 161 -0.43 -44.13 74.51
CA ALA A 161 -1.49 -44.06 75.52
C ALA A 161 -2.35 -45.33 75.61
N ASP A 162 -2.46 -46.11 74.53
CA ASP A 162 -3.17 -47.41 74.51
C ASP A 162 -2.34 -48.56 75.13
N PHE A 163 -1.06 -48.33 75.48
CA PHE A 163 -0.13 -49.33 76.04
C PHE A 163 0.22 -49.11 77.54
N GLU A 164 -0.32 -48.06 78.18
CA GLU A 164 -0.32 -47.85 79.65
C GLU A 164 -1.66 -48.25 80.29
#